data_AF-A0A7X0ECD6-F1
#
_entry.id   AF-A0A7X0ECD6-F1
#
_cell.length_a   1.000
_cell.length_b   1.000
_cell.length_c   1.000
_cell.angle_alpha   90.00
_cell.angle_beta   90.00
_cell.angle_gamma   90.00
#
_symmetry.space_group_name_H-M   'P 1'
#
loop_
_entity.id
_entity.type
_entity.pdbx_description
1 polymer ?
#
loop_
_entity_poly.entity_id
_entity_poly.type
_entity_poly.pdbx_seq_one_letter_code
_entity_poly.pdbx_strand_id
1 'polypeptide(L)' 'MRIFKTKGVTRFTRRERIADASLKEAVDRAERGIIDADLGGGLIKQRVARPGQGRSG' A
#
# COMPACT_ATOMS: atom_id res chain seq x y z
N MET A 1 -5.43 -4.32 -13.71
CA MET A 1 -4.08 -4.36 -13.10
C MET A 1 -3.82 -5.74 -12.48
N ARG A 2 -2.59 -6.25 -12.58
CA ARG A 2 -2.12 -7.40 -11.79
C ARG A 2 -1.25 -6.87 -10.64
N ILE A 3 -1.61 -7.19 -9.40
CA ILE A 3 -0.86 -6.78 -8.20
C ILE A 3 -0.11 -8.01 -7.66
N PHE A 4 1.16 -7.83 -7.37
CA PHE A 4 2.01 -8.85 -6.78
C PHE A 4 2.41 -8.45 -5.36
N LYS A 5 2.44 -9.42 -4.44
CA LYS A 5 2.95 -9.25 -3.08
C LYS A 5 4.16 -10.16 -2.89
N THR A 6 5.25 -9.62 -2.35
CA THR A 6 6.36 -10.47 -1.90
C THR A 6 5.93 -11.28 -0.68
N LYS A 7 6.64 -12.39 -0.40
CA LYS A 7 6.37 -13.22 0.79
C LYS A 7 6.45 -12.40 2.09
N GLY A 8 7.37 -11.44 2.16
CA GLY A 8 7.53 -10.54 3.31
C GLY A 8 6.30 -9.66 3.53
N VAL A 9 5.81 -9.02 2.45
CA VAL A 9 4.60 -8.18 2.50
C VAL A 9 3.37 -9.01 2.89
N THR A 10 3.23 -10.23 2.36
CA THR A 10 2.13 -11.13 2.73
C THR A 10 2.16 -11.50 4.23
N ARG A 11 3.33 -11.80 4.80
CA ARG A 11 3.45 -12.04 6.26
C ARG A 11 3.10 -10.79 7.07
N PHE A 12 3.62 -9.63 6.67
CA PHE A 12 3.40 -8.37 7.36
C PHE A 12 1.92 -7.98 7.38
N THR A 13 1.27 -7.96 6.22
CA THR A 13 -0.14 -7.60 6.07
C THR A 13 -1.06 -8.50 6.88
N ARG A 14 -0.78 -9.81 6.93
CA ARG A 14 -1.51 -10.76 7.78
C ARG A 14 -1.36 -10.44 9.27
N ARG A 15 -0.15 -10.13 9.73
CA ARG A 15 0.12 -9.80 11.15
C ARG A 15 -0.56 -8.49 11.56
N GLU A 16 -0.48 -7.48 10.71
CA GLU A 16 -1.05 -6.15 10.96
C GLU A 16 -2.55 -6.05 10.63
N ARG A 17 -3.18 -7.16 10.21
CA ARG A 17 -4.60 -7.22 9.80
C ARG A 17 -4.96 -6.19 8.72
N ILE A 18 -4.06 -5.97 7.77
CA ILE A 18 -4.28 -5.07 6.63
C ILE A 18 -5.01 -5.86 5.55
N ALA A 19 -6.19 -5.39 5.18
CA ALA A 19 -7.01 -6.03 4.15
C ALA A 19 -6.43 -5.80 2.74
N ASP A 20 -6.60 -6.80 1.87
CA ASP A 20 -6.18 -6.69 0.46
C ASP A 20 -6.89 -5.56 -0.27
N ALA A 21 -8.12 -5.21 0.13
CA ALA A 21 -8.84 -4.05 -0.41
C ALA A 21 -8.09 -2.73 -0.15
N SER A 22 -7.55 -2.54 1.06
CA SER A 22 -6.77 -1.35 1.42
C SER A 22 -5.48 -1.24 0.61
N LEU A 23 -4.83 -2.37 0.32
CA LEU A 23 -3.65 -2.40 -0.55
C LEU A 23 -4.01 -2.03 -2.00
N LYS A 24 -5.08 -2.63 -2.54
CA LYS A 24 -5.58 -2.32 -3.90
C LYS A 24 -5.92 -0.84 -4.06
N GLU A 25 -6.59 -0.27 -3.08
CA GLU A 25 -6.96 1.15 -3.06
C GLU A 25 -5.71 2.05 -3.03
N ALA A 26 -4.68 1.68 -2.26
CA ALA A 26 -3.40 2.40 -2.29
C ALA A 26 -2.69 2.31 -3.64
N VAL A 27 -2.76 1.17 -4.32
CA VAL A 27 -2.17 1.02 -5.66
C VAL A 27 -2.96 1.83 -6.71
N ASP A 28 -4.30 1.80 -6.70
CA ASP A 28 -5.13 2.61 -7.61
C ASP A 28 -4.84 4.11 -7.46
N ARG A 29 -4.62 4.58 -6.23
CA ARG A 29 -4.18 5.97 -5.98
C ARG A 29 -2.81 6.26 -6.61
N ALA A 30 -1.85 5.37 -6.42
CA ALA A 30 -0.52 5.53 -7.02
C ALA A 30 -0.58 5.53 -8.55
N GLU A 31 -1.37 4.65 -9.16
CA GLU A 31 -1.58 4.60 -10.62
C GLU A 31 -2.19 5.90 -11.17
N ARG A 32 -2.98 6.62 -10.36
CA ARG A 32 -3.53 7.95 -10.71
C ARG A 32 -2.57 9.11 -10.41
N GLY A 33 -1.33 8.82 -10.02
CA GLY A 33 -0.31 9.83 -9.70
C GLY A 33 -0.40 10.41 -8.28
N ILE A 34 -1.27 9.87 -7.41
CA ILE A 34 -1.38 10.30 -6.01
C ILE A 34 -0.34 9.55 -5.17
N ILE A 35 0.92 9.96 -5.31
CA ILE A 35 2.08 9.36 -4.67
C ILE A 35 2.37 10.08 -3.36
N ASP A 36 2.49 9.34 -2.24
CA ASP A 36 2.84 9.95 -0.96
C ASP A 36 4.32 10.35 -0.88
N ALA A 37 5.22 9.52 -1.42
CA ALA A 37 6.62 9.87 -1.65
C ALA A 37 7.23 9.04 -2.79
N ASP A 38 7.98 9.70 -3.67
CA ASP A 38 8.87 9.06 -4.64
C ASP A 38 10.26 8.89 -4.00
N LEU A 39 10.77 7.67 -3.98
CA LEU A 39 12.08 7.33 -3.42
C LEU A 39 13.17 7.18 -4.49
N GLY A 40 12.83 7.40 -5.76
CA GLY A 40 13.73 7.25 -6.91
C GLY A 40 13.84 5.81 -7.42
N GLY A 41 14.44 5.64 -8.61
CA GLY A 41 14.67 4.31 -9.20
C GLY A 41 13.40 3.51 -9.51
N GLY A 42 12.27 4.20 -9.70
CA GLY A 42 10.96 3.55 -9.89
C GLY A 42 10.33 3.02 -8.60
N LEU A 43 10.88 3.38 -7.43
CA LEU A 43 10.35 2.98 -6.13
C LEU A 43 9.55 4.12 -5.50
N ILE A 44 8.30 3.83 -5.13
CA ILE A 44 7.45 4.75 -4.39
C ILE A 44 7.12 4.21 -3.00
N LYS A 45 6.85 5.12 -2.06
CA LYS A 45 6.27 4.82 -0.76
C LYS A 45 4.83 5.31 -0.76
N GLN A 46 3.89 4.39 -0.49
CA GLN A 46 2.47 4.70 -0.39
C GLN A 46 1.94 4.33 1.01
N ARG A 47 1.18 5.23 1.62
CA ARG A 47 0.48 4.99 2.89
C ARG A 47 -0.81 4.21 2.66
N VAL A 48 -1.03 3.25 3.54
CA VAL A 48 -2.21 2.39 3.57
C VAL A 48 -2.92 2.63 4.91
N ALA A 49 -4.21 2.93 4.87
CA ALA A 49 -5.00 3.08 6.08
C ALA A 49 -5.10 1.73 6.81
N ARG A 50 -4.90 1.73 8.13
CA ARG A 50 -5.22 0.57 8.97
C ARG A 50 -6.73 0.53 9.24
N PRO A 51 -7.32 -0.64 9.53
CA PRO A 51 -8.73 -0.71 9.90
C PRO A 51 -9.04 0.22 11.08
N GLY A 52 -10.06 1.08 10.92
CA GLY A 52 -10.46 2.05 11.93
C GLY A 52 -9.52 3.24 12.14
N GLN A 53 -8.52 3.45 11.26
CA GLN A 53 -7.59 4.57 11.35
C GLN A 53 -7.46 5.33 10.02
N GLY A 54 -7.19 6.62 10.11
CA GLY A 54 -6.83 7.45 8.97
C GLY A 54 -5.44 7.12 8.40
N ARG A 55 -5.06 7.78 7.30
CA ARG A 55 -3.75 7.63 6.66
C ARG A 55 -2.67 8.57 7.23
N SER A 56 -3.04 9.36 8.25
CA SER A 56 -2.24 10.48 8.76
C SER A 56 -1.14 10.09 9.77
N GLY A 57 -0.95 8.78 10.00
CA GLY A 57 0.07 8.24 10.91
C GLY A 57 1.43 8.07 10.26
#